data_AF-A0A1Y3C2H7-F1
#
_entry.id   AF-A0A1Y3C2H7-F1
#
_cell.length_a   1.000
_cell.length_b   1.000
_cell.length_c   1.000
_cell.angle_alpha   90.00
_cell.angle_beta   90.00
_cell.angle_gamma   90.00
#
_symmetry.space_group_name_H-M   'P 1'
#
loop_
_entity.id
_entity.type
_entity.pdbx_description
1 polymer ?
#
loop_
_entity_poly.entity_id
_entity_poly.type
_entity_poly.pdbx_seq_one_letter_code
_entity_poly.pdbx_strand_id
1 'polypeptide(L)'
;MSFDLLSFSIGGVLLAPIVIFLLKNWIQERLKQSIDYEYKEKLSQLESKLEVQKETELIQLKDLVDKKIATLNLANTTYGATQSLLYSKKLDALEKAWNAFLYISKNKPSIIGGRLDILTPQEYENLFDIPAMRNFPIVEDDVGQLIKKLSDIVDPIENLKIYIDDDIWTFLFIYRAVMLRIYYLIAKAKGNRQLKLRWHKDSVVLNHLNMIFNQSELQEFEKIQIGKFRYVENVLEAKLKVRIEEGLSGRKASEAMLQQALQNQLMLDKLSKN
;
A
#
# COMPACT_ATOMS: atom_id res chain seq x y z
N MET A 1 95.37 -78.55 -21.44
CA MET A 1 95.84 -78.72 -20.05
C MET A 1 95.60 -77.39 -19.36
N SER A 2 94.43 -77.06 -18.79
CA SER A 2 93.61 -77.71 -17.73
C SER A 2 94.33 -77.84 -16.38
N PHE A 3 93.57 -77.54 -15.31
CA PHE A 3 93.86 -77.44 -13.86
C PHE A 3 94.11 -75.99 -13.36
N ASP A 4 93.47 -75.47 -12.31
CA ASP A 4 92.50 -76.07 -11.39
C ASP A 4 91.73 -75.03 -10.57
N LEU A 5 90.53 -75.43 -10.14
CA LEU A 5 89.66 -74.80 -9.15
C LEU A 5 90.15 -75.13 -7.73
N LEU A 6 90.35 -74.12 -6.88
CA LEU A 6 90.43 -74.26 -5.41
C LEU A 6 89.73 -73.04 -4.78
N SER A 7 88.52 -73.21 -4.25
CA SER A 7 88.19 -73.64 -2.88
C SER A 7 88.19 -72.48 -1.88
N PHE A 8 86.97 -72.03 -1.53
CA PHE A 8 86.69 -71.33 -0.29
C PHE A 8 85.33 -71.80 0.23
N SER A 9 85.36 -72.90 0.99
CA SER A 9 84.35 -73.20 2.00
C SER A 9 85.07 -73.12 3.34
N ILE A 10 84.53 -72.32 4.26
CA ILE A 10 84.71 -72.24 5.72
C ILE A 10 84.34 -70.79 6.09
N GLY A 11 83.18 -70.60 6.73
CA GLY A 11 82.73 -69.29 7.20
C GLY A 11 81.20 -69.04 7.22
N GLY A 12 80.37 -70.07 7.01
CA GLY A 12 78.93 -69.89 6.79
C GLY A 12 78.01 -69.74 8.03
N VAL A 13 78.50 -69.82 9.27
CA VAL A 13 77.61 -70.00 10.44
C VAL A 13 77.51 -68.78 11.38
N LEU A 14 78.40 -67.78 11.29
CA LEU A 14 78.34 -66.58 12.17
C LEU A 14 77.89 -65.28 11.47
N LEU A 15 77.85 -65.22 10.14
CA LEU A 15 77.36 -64.04 9.40
C LEU A 15 75.86 -64.10 9.07
N ALA A 16 75.27 -65.30 9.08
CA ALA A 16 73.84 -65.48 8.79
C ALA A 16 72.91 -64.68 9.75
N PRO A 17 73.15 -64.63 11.08
CA PRO A 17 72.29 -63.86 11.99
C PRO A 17 72.36 -62.34 11.73
N ILE A 18 73.54 -61.83 11.38
CA ILE A 18 73.78 -60.40 11.12
C ILE A 18 73.12 -59.99 9.80
N VAL A 19 73.25 -60.81 8.75
CA VAL A 19 72.60 -60.58 7.45
C VAL A 19 71.07 -60.66 7.59
N ILE A 20 70.56 -61.62 8.37
CA ILE A 20 69.12 -61.71 8.67
C ILE A 20 68.63 -60.51 9.48
N PHE A 21 69.41 -60.00 10.44
CA PHE A 21 69.06 -58.82 11.23
C PHE A 21 69.06 -57.54 10.38
N LEU A 22 70.06 -57.36 9.51
CA LEU A 22 70.13 -56.23 8.58
C LEU A 22 69.02 -56.29 7.53
N LEU A 23 68.70 -57.46 7.00
CA LEU A 23 67.54 -57.65 6.12
C LEU A 23 66.22 -57.37 6.84
N LYS A 24 66.08 -57.83 8.09
CA LYS A 24 64.89 -57.55 8.90
C LYS A 24 64.72 -56.06 9.16
N ASN A 25 65.79 -55.37 9.56
CA ASN A 25 65.77 -53.91 9.75
C ASN A 25 65.52 -53.18 8.44
N TRP A 26 66.13 -53.59 7.33
CA TRP A 26 65.91 -52.95 6.03
C TRP A 26 64.48 -53.17 5.53
N ILE A 27 63.92 -54.38 5.66
CA ILE A 27 62.52 -54.66 5.35
C ILE A 27 61.60 -53.83 6.25
N GLN A 28 61.89 -53.75 7.55
CA GLN A 28 61.10 -53.00 8.52
C GLN A 28 61.12 -51.49 8.23
N GLU A 29 62.30 -50.92 7.95
CA GLU A 29 62.45 -49.51 7.61
C GLU A 29 61.77 -49.18 6.27
N ARG A 30 61.88 -50.08 5.29
CA ARG A 30 61.22 -49.92 3.98
C ARG A 30 59.70 -50.07 4.08
N LEU A 31 59.19 -51.00 4.90
CA LEU A 31 57.76 -51.13 5.18
C LEU A 31 57.25 -49.87 5.89
N LYS A 32 58.00 -49.36 6.87
CA LYS A 32 57.64 -48.16 7.63
C LYS A 32 57.64 -46.92 6.75
N GLN A 33 58.65 -46.75 5.89
CA GLN A 33 58.67 -45.66 4.89
C GLN A 33 57.54 -45.78 3.86
N SER A 34 57.23 -46.98 3.40
CA SER A 34 56.09 -47.23 2.49
C SER A 34 54.77 -46.83 3.16
N ILE A 35 54.57 -47.24 4.40
CA ILE A 35 53.37 -46.95 5.18
C ILE A 35 53.29 -45.44 5.45
N ASP A 36 54.38 -44.80 5.91
CA ASP A 36 54.42 -43.35 6.16
C ASP A 36 54.17 -42.54 4.89
N TYR A 37 54.71 -42.96 3.74
CA TYR A 37 54.45 -42.32 2.46
C TYR A 37 52.98 -42.45 2.07
N GLU A 38 52.41 -43.65 2.18
CA GLU A 38 50.99 -43.89 1.86
C GLU A 38 50.06 -43.10 2.80
N TYR A 39 50.40 -42.99 4.09
CA TYR A 39 49.65 -42.16 5.04
C TYR A 39 49.77 -40.68 4.72
N LYS A 40 50.96 -40.16 4.40
CA LYS A 40 51.15 -38.76 4.00
C LYS A 40 50.41 -38.44 2.70
N GLU A 41 50.42 -39.36 1.74
CA GLU A 41 49.69 -39.20 0.49
C GLU A 41 48.17 -39.20 0.73
N LYS A 42 47.64 -40.12 1.54
CA LYS A 42 46.22 -40.13 1.93
C LYS A 42 45.83 -38.88 2.72
N LEU A 43 46.68 -38.41 3.63
CA LEU A 43 46.44 -37.20 4.40
C LEU A 43 46.37 -35.98 3.47
N SER A 44 47.35 -35.83 2.58
CA SER A 44 47.38 -34.75 1.59
C SER A 44 46.18 -34.79 0.65
N GLN A 45 45.76 -35.99 0.21
CA GLN A 45 44.55 -36.15 -0.62
C GLN A 45 43.27 -35.79 0.15
N LEU A 46 43.18 -36.12 1.44
CA LEU A 46 42.04 -35.76 2.28
C LEU A 46 42.00 -34.26 2.56
N GLU A 47 43.13 -33.65 2.89
CA GLU A 47 43.26 -32.20 3.08
C GLU A 47 42.87 -31.45 1.80
N SER A 48 43.39 -31.86 0.64
CA SER A 48 43.03 -31.28 -0.65
C SER A 48 41.54 -31.45 -0.95
N LYS A 49 40.94 -32.62 -0.71
CA LYS A 49 39.49 -32.84 -0.90
C LYS A 49 38.66 -31.97 0.02
N LEU A 50 39.07 -31.83 1.28
CA LEU A 50 38.36 -31.04 2.28
C LEU A 50 38.44 -29.55 1.95
N GLU A 51 39.59 -29.07 1.46
CA GLU A 51 39.76 -27.69 1.02
C GLU A 51 38.91 -27.38 -0.23
N VAL A 52 38.88 -28.29 -1.22
CA VAL A 52 38.00 -28.17 -2.39
C VAL A 52 36.52 -28.19 -1.99
N GLN A 53 36.13 -29.05 -1.05
CA GLN A 53 34.75 -29.09 -0.53
C GLN A 53 34.39 -27.77 0.17
N LYS A 54 35.28 -27.24 1.00
CA LYS A 54 35.08 -25.98 1.70
C LYS A 54 34.97 -24.80 0.72
N GLU A 55 35.83 -24.72 -0.29
CA GLU A 55 35.76 -23.66 -1.30
C GLU A 55 34.48 -23.75 -2.14
N THR A 56 34.06 -24.96 -2.53
CA THR A 56 32.82 -25.15 -3.29
C THR A 56 31.58 -24.79 -2.48
N GLU A 57 31.52 -25.16 -1.20
CA GLU A 57 30.44 -24.75 -0.29
C GLU A 57 30.41 -23.23 -0.08
N LEU A 58 31.57 -22.57 0.09
CA LEU A 58 31.65 -21.12 0.21
C LEU A 58 31.16 -20.40 -1.05
N ILE A 59 31.53 -20.90 -2.24
CA ILE A 59 31.08 -20.33 -3.52
C ILE A 59 29.56 -20.51 -3.66
N GLN A 60 29.03 -21.68 -3.34
CA GLN A 60 27.59 -21.94 -3.38
C GLN A 60 26.82 -21.05 -2.40
N LEU A 61 27.33 -20.90 -1.18
CA LEU A 61 26.71 -20.04 -0.17
C LEU A 61 26.72 -18.57 -0.63
N LYS A 62 27.82 -18.11 -1.21
CA LYS A 62 27.94 -16.75 -1.74
C LYS A 62 26.96 -16.51 -2.91
N ASP A 63 26.88 -17.44 -3.85
CA ASP A 63 25.93 -17.36 -4.98
C ASP A 63 24.47 -17.33 -4.48
N LEU A 64 24.14 -18.16 -3.48
CA LEU A 64 22.82 -18.16 -2.85
C LEU A 64 22.50 -16.83 -2.15
N VAL A 65 23.48 -16.23 -1.47
CA VAL A 65 23.34 -14.92 -0.82
C VAL A 65 23.13 -13.83 -1.87
N ASP A 66 23.96 -13.78 -2.91
CA ASP A 66 23.87 -12.78 -3.98
C ASP A 66 22.53 -12.88 -4.72
N LYS A 67 22.07 -14.10 -5.02
CA LYS A 67 20.76 -14.36 -5.63
C LYS A 67 19.59 -13.90 -4.74
N LYS A 68 19.68 -14.10 -3.43
CA LYS A 68 18.67 -13.62 -2.47
C LYS A 68 18.66 -12.10 -2.38
N ILE A 69 19.83 -11.45 -2.31
CA ILE A 69 19.94 -9.99 -2.30
C ILE A 69 19.32 -9.40 -3.58
N ALA A 70 19.62 -9.98 -4.75
CA ALA A 70 19.04 -9.56 -6.02
C ALA A 70 17.51 -9.71 -6.04
N THR A 71 16.99 -10.82 -5.52
CA THR A 71 15.54 -11.07 -5.44
C THR A 71 14.85 -10.07 -4.51
N LEU A 72 15.44 -9.75 -3.36
CA LEU A 72 14.89 -8.77 -2.43
C LEU A 72 14.94 -7.35 -2.99
N ASN A 73 16.02 -6.98 -3.67
CA ASN A 73 16.11 -5.68 -4.34
C ASN A 73 15.07 -5.55 -5.45
N LEU A 74 14.85 -6.60 -6.25
CA LEU A 74 13.78 -6.65 -7.25
C LEU A 74 12.40 -6.54 -6.62
N ALA A 75 12.16 -7.22 -5.49
CA ALA A 75 10.90 -7.14 -4.77
C ALA A 75 10.67 -5.72 -4.21
N ASN A 76 11.70 -5.11 -3.62
CA ASN A 76 11.64 -3.74 -3.09
C ASN A 76 11.38 -2.71 -4.20
N THR A 77 12.06 -2.82 -5.34
CA THR A 77 11.89 -1.88 -6.46
C THR A 77 10.51 -2.05 -7.09
N THR A 78 10.05 -3.28 -7.28
CA THR A 78 8.71 -3.59 -7.80
C THR A 78 7.63 -3.08 -6.85
N TYR A 79 7.76 -3.37 -5.55
CA TYR A 79 6.84 -2.89 -4.53
C TYR A 79 6.80 -1.36 -4.49
N GLY A 80 7.96 -0.70 -4.49
CA GLY A 80 8.05 0.76 -4.54
C GLY A 80 7.40 1.35 -5.79
N ALA A 81 7.61 0.74 -6.96
CA ALA A 81 6.97 1.15 -8.21
C ALA A 81 5.44 0.98 -8.17
N THR A 82 4.95 -0.15 -7.65
CA THR A 82 3.50 -0.38 -7.48
C THR A 82 2.89 0.60 -6.48
N GLN A 83 3.53 0.84 -5.33
CA GLN A 83 3.04 1.81 -4.35
C GLN A 83 3.02 3.23 -4.92
N SER A 84 4.06 3.62 -5.66
CA SER A 84 4.10 4.91 -6.35
C SER A 84 2.95 5.06 -7.35
N LEU A 85 2.68 4.02 -8.16
CA LEU A 85 1.57 4.03 -9.11
C LEU A 85 0.21 4.12 -8.40
N LEU A 86 -0.01 3.34 -7.35
CA LEU A 86 -1.25 3.38 -6.57
C LEU A 86 -1.44 4.73 -5.89
N TYR A 87 -0.37 5.29 -5.34
CA TYR A 87 -0.38 6.61 -4.74
C TYR A 87 -0.72 7.69 -5.77
N SER A 88 -0.12 7.64 -6.96
CA SER A 88 -0.45 8.54 -8.07
C SER A 88 -1.94 8.48 -8.45
N LYS A 89 -2.51 7.27 -8.56
CA LYS A 89 -3.97 7.11 -8.80
C LYS A 89 -4.82 7.65 -7.66
N LYS A 90 -4.37 7.48 -6.41
CA LYS A 90 -5.03 8.06 -5.23
C LYS A 90 -5.00 9.59 -5.29
N LEU A 91 -3.86 10.20 -5.61
CA LEU A 91 -3.76 11.66 -5.75
C LEU A 91 -4.73 12.20 -6.82
N ASP A 92 -4.74 11.58 -8.00
CA ASP A 92 -5.68 11.94 -9.08
C ASP A 92 -7.14 11.82 -8.64
N ALA A 93 -7.49 10.75 -7.92
CA ALA A 93 -8.84 10.56 -7.41
C ALA A 93 -9.23 11.59 -6.33
N LEU A 94 -8.32 11.95 -5.43
CA LEU A 94 -8.53 12.99 -4.43
C LEU A 94 -8.70 14.37 -5.07
N GLU A 95 -7.90 14.70 -6.08
CA GLU A 95 -8.02 15.95 -6.84
C GLU A 95 -9.37 16.04 -7.55
N LYS A 96 -9.80 14.96 -8.22
CA LYS A 96 -11.11 14.89 -8.87
C LYS A 96 -12.26 15.02 -7.87
N ALA A 97 -12.15 14.37 -6.71
CA ALA A 97 -13.13 14.52 -5.63
C ALA A 97 -13.27 15.97 -5.16
N TRP A 98 -12.14 16.66 -4.94
CA TRP A 98 -12.14 18.08 -4.59
C TRP A 98 -12.76 18.96 -5.67
N ASN A 99 -12.36 18.73 -6.92
CA ASN A 99 -12.87 19.50 -8.06
C ASN A 99 -14.37 19.30 -8.27
N ALA A 100 -14.91 18.10 -8.02
CA ALA A 100 -16.36 17.89 -8.02
C ALA A 100 -17.06 18.65 -6.89
N PHE A 101 -16.50 18.67 -5.68
CA PHE A 101 -17.07 19.48 -4.60
C PHE A 101 -17.15 20.96 -5.00
N LEU A 102 -16.04 21.53 -5.49
CA LEU A 102 -15.97 22.91 -5.96
C LEU A 102 -16.94 23.16 -7.12
N TYR A 103 -17.06 22.21 -8.05
CA TYR A 103 -17.99 22.33 -9.15
C TYR A 103 -19.43 22.40 -8.65
N ILE A 104 -19.85 21.47 -7.80
CA ILE A 104 -21.21 21.44 -7.25
C ILE A 104 -21.48 22.75 -6.49
N SER A 105 -20.52 23.20 -5.69
CA SER A 105 -20.61 24.47 -4.95
C SER A 105 -20.75 25.69 -5.86
N LYS A 106 -20.02 25.74 -6.98
CA LYS A 106 -20.07 26.86 -7.92
C LYS A 106 -21.33 26.84 -8.80
N ASN A 107 -21.83 25.65 -9.13
CA ASN A 107 -22.94 25.46 -10.08
C ASN A 107 -24.28 25.16 -9.39
N LYS A 108 -24.37 25.32 -8.06
CA LYS A 108 -25.64 25.20 -7.35
C LYS A 108 -26.66 26.23 -7.85
N PRO A 109 -27.95 25.87 -7.95
CA PRO A 109 -28.99 26.82 -8.33
C PRO A 109 -28.98 28.07 -7.46
N SER A 110 -29.12 29.26 -8.07
CA SER A 110 -29.04 30.55 -7.37
C SER A 110 -30.12 30.73 -6.29
N ILE A 111 -31.24 30.02 -6.43
CA ILE A 111 -32.27 29.97 -5.39
C ILE A 111 -31.76 29.29 -4.11
N ILE A 112 -30.88 28.28 -4.22
CA ILE A 112 -30.29 27.58 -3.08
C ILE A 112 -29.11 28.39 -2.53
N GLY A 113 -28.10 28.66 -3.36
CA GLY A 113 -26.83 29.25 -2.91
C GLY A 113 -26.82 30.75 -2.65
N GLY A 114 -27.96 31.43 -2.87
CA GLY A 114 -28.09 32.87 -2.66
C GLY A 114 -29.36 33.23 -1.92
N ARG A 115 -30.53 32.89 -2.49
CA ARG A 115 -31.81 33.35 -1.94
C ARG A 115 -32.22 32.62 -0.67
N LEU A 116 -32.11 31.30 -0.60
CA LEU A 116 -32.48 30.58 0.63
C LEU A 116 -31.60 30.97 1.82
N ASP A 117 -30.33 31.26 1.59
CA ASP A 117 -29.39 31.60 2.65
C ASP A 117 -29.55 33.00 3.22
N ILE A 118 -30.24 33.92 2.53
CA ILE A 118 -30.54 35.27 3.06
C ILE A 118 -31.93 35.37 3.70
N LEU A 119 -32.71 34.28 3.68
CA LEU A 119 -34.07 34.23 4.20
C LEU A 119 -34.15 33.39 5.46
N THR A 120 -34.99 33.83 6.39
CA THR A 120 -35.37 33.04 7.56
C THR A 120 -36.30 31.88 7.18
N PRO A 121 -36.45 30.84 8.03
CA PRO A 121 -37.37 29.73 7.80
C PRO A 121 -38.79 30.17 7.49
N GLN A 122 -39.27 31.20 8.17
CA GLN A 122 -40.60 31.74 8.00
C GLN A 122 -40.78 32.41 6.64
N GLU A 123 -39.75 33.09 6.14
CA GLU A 123 -39.79 33.79 4.85
C GLU A 123 -39.74 32.81 3.68
N TYR A 124 -38.82 31.85 3.66
CA TYR A 124 -38.77 30.89 2.55
C TYR A 124 -39.87 29.82 2.62
N GLU A 125 -40.53 29.60 3.76
CA GLU A 125 -41.75 28.77 3.81
C GLU A 125 -42.85 29.30 2.88
N ASN A 126 -42.89 30.64 2.73
CA ASN A 126 -43.84 31.37 1.88
C ASN A 126 -43.14 31.99 0.66
N LEU A 127 -42.02 31.39 0.21
CA LEU A 127 -41.14 31.97 -0.81
C LEU A 127 -41.91 32.38 -2.07
N PHE A 128 -42.88 31.57 -2.50
CA PHE A 128 -43.65 31.80 -3.72
C PHE A 128 -44.86 32.71 -3.55
N ASP A 129 -45.14 33.18 -2.34
CA ASP A 129 -46.13 34.25 -2.12
C ASP A 129 -45.56 35.61 -2.52
N ILE A 130 -44.23 35.75 -2.46
CA ILE A 130 -43.48 36.95 -2.87
C ILE A 130 -43.62 37.13 -4.39
N PRO A 131 -44.14 38.27 -4.89
CA PRO A 131 -44.38 38.49 -6.33
C PRO A 131 -43.16 38.24 -7.22
N ALA A 132 -41.97 38.67 -6.78
CA ALA A 132 -40.72 38.48 -7.51
C ALA A 132 -40.30 37.00 -7.62
N MET A 133 -40.74 36.15 -6.70
CA MET A 133 -40.40 34.72 -6.68
C MET A 133 -41.42 33.86 -7.43
N ARG A 134 -42.65 34.34 -7.63
CA ARG A 134 -43.70 33.62 -8.39
C ARG A 134 -43.25 33.25 -9.80
N ASN A 135 -42.62 34.22 -10.47
CA ASN A 135 -42.15 34.08 -11.84
C ASN A 135 -40.68 33.69 -11.92
N PHE A 136 -40.04 33.34 -10.79
CA PHE A 136 -38.65 32.92 -10.82
C PHE A 136 -38.52 31.64 -11.68
N PRO A 137 -37.64 31.62 -12.69
CA PRO A 137 -37.49 30.49 -13.60
C PRO A 137 -36.90 29.30 -12.82
N ILE A 138 -37.81 28.44 -12.37
CA ILE A 138 -37.56 27.09 -11.90
C ILE A 138 -38.35 26.26 -12.90
N VAL A 139 -37.65 25.63 -13.83
CA VAL A 139 -38.28 24.79 -14.85
C VAL A 139 -38.33 23.38 -14.29
N GLU A 140 -39.47 22.70 -14.31
CA GLU A 140 -39.60 21.35 -13.73
C GLU A 140 -38.70 20.32 -14.46
N ASP A 141 -38.50 20.50 -15.77
CA ASP A 141 -37.50 19.75 -16.57
C ASP A 141 -36.04 20.02 -16.15
N ASP A 142 -35.79 21.04 -15.33
CA ASP A 142 -34.46 21.39 -14.84
C ASP A 142 -34.01 20.48 -13.68
N VAL A 143 -34.91 19.75 -13.01
CA VAL A 143 -34.48 18.75 -12.00
C VAL A 143 -33.75 17.61 -12.69
N GLY A 144 -34.30 17.09 -13.79
CA GLY A 144 -33.66 16.06 -14.61
C GLY A 144 -32.35 16.55 -15.25
N GLN A 145 -32.33 17.78 -15.76
CA GLN A 145 -31.10 18.39 -16.30
C GLN A 145 -30.05 18.65 -15.23
N LEU A 146 -30.46 19.09 -14.03
CA LEU A 146 -29.56 19.29 -12.89
C LEU A 146 -28.99 17.93 -12.43
N ILE A 147 -29.84 16.90 -12.30
CA ILE A 147 -29.37 15.54 -12.02
C ILE A 147 -28.34 15.12 -13.05
N LYS A 148 -28.65 15.26 -14.35
CA LYS A 148 -27.73 14.91 -15.43
C LYS A 148 -26.39 15.67 -15.32
N LYS A 149 -26.43 16.99 -15.17
CA LYS A 149 -25.23 17.83 -15.02
C LYS A 149 -24.36 17.41 -13.83
N LEU A 150 -24.98 17.04 -12.71
CA LEU A 150 -24.26 16.60 -11.52
C LEU A 150 -23.74 15.18 -11.67
N SER A 151 -24.48 14.29 -12.33
CA SER A 151 -24.04 12.93 -12.67
C SER A 151 -22.83 12.95 -13.59
N ASP A 152 -22.84 13.74 -14.67
CA ASP A 152 -21.73 13.83 -15.64
C ASP A 152 -20.37 14.16 -14.98
N ILE A 153 -20.38 14.73 -13.78
CA ILE A 153 -19.18 15.15 -13.03
C ILE A 153 -18.83 14.21 -11.90
N VAL A 154 -19.84 13.56 -11.30
CA VAL A 154 -19.64 12.62 -10.20
C VAL A 154 -19.40 11.19 -10.69
N ASP A 155 -20.01 10.78 -11.81
CA ASP A 155 -19.86 9.44 -12.38
C ASP A 155 -18.39 9.10 -12.73
N PRO A 156 -17.57 10.03 -13.25
CA PRO A 156 -16.13 9.79 -13.41
C PRO A 156 -15.40 9.49 -12.08
N ILE A 157 -15.88 10.03 -10.96
CA ILE A 157 -15.30 9.79 -9.62
C ILE A 157 -15.76 8.44 -9.07
N GLU A 158 -16.96 7.99 -9.41
CA GLU A 158 -17.45 6.67 -9.02
C GLU A 158 -16.53 5.55 -9.52
N ASN A 159 -16.00 5.71 -10.74
CA ASN A 159 -14.98 4.81 -11.30
C ASN A 159 -13.65 4.81 -10.51
N LEU A 160 -13.39 5.87 -9.75
CA LEU A 160 -12.20 6.03 -8.93
C LEU A 160 -12.46 5.76 -7.45
N LYS A 161 -13.66 5.27 -7.09
CA LYS A 161 -14.06 5.01 -5.70
C LYS A 161 -13.07 4.11 -4.97
N ILE A 162 -12.46 3.15 -5.66
CA ILE A 162 -11.45 2.25 -5.08
C ILE A 162 -10.20 2.97 -4.57
N TYR A 163 -9.93 4.19 -5.05
CA TYR A 163 -8.74 4.97 -4.68
C TYR A 163 -9.03 6.08 -3.66
N ILE A 164 -10.30 6.32 -3.30
CA ILE A 164 -10.70 7.30 -2.29
C ILE A 164 -11.27 6.60 -1.06
N ASP A 165 -11.09 7.23 0.10
CA ASP A 165 -11.64 6.73 1.36
C ASP A 165 -13.18 6.90 1.32
N ASP A 166 -13.93 5.96 1.90
CA ASP A 166 -15.41 5.93 1.84
C ASP A 166 -16.05 7.22 2.39
N ASP A 167 -15.41 7.88 3.35
CA ASP A 167 -15.84 9.15 3.92
C ASP A 167 -15.90 10.26 2.86
N ILE A 168 -14.87 10.36 2.00
CA ILE A 168 -14.78 11.37 0.93
C ILE A 168 -15.96 11.21 -0.03
N TRP A 169 -16.21 9.97 -0.45
CA TRP A 169 -17.34 9.65 -1.30
C TRP A 169 -18.67 9.97 -0.62
N THR A 170 -18.81 9.63 0.66
CA THR A 170 -20.00 9.87 1.46
C THR A 170 -20.32 11.36 1.58
N PHE A 171 -19.30 12.21 1.81
CA PHE A 171 -19.49 13.66 1.87
C PHE A 171 -19.98 14.24 0.55
N LEU A 172 -19.36 13.84 -0.58
CA LEU A 172 -19.78 14.28 -1.91
C LEU A 172 -21.21 13.83 -2.23
N PHE A 173 -21.52 12.56 -1.93
CA PHE A 173 -22.85 12.00 -2.16
C PHE A 173 -23.91 12.76 -1.35
N ILE A 174 -23.68 12.99 -0.06
CA ILE A 174 -24.62 13.69 0.81
C ILE A 174 -24.79 15.14 0.38
N TYR A 175 -23.71 15.83 0.01
CA TYR A 175 -23.79 17.20 -0.50
C TYR A 175 -24.71 17.29 -1.71
N ARG A 176 -24.49 16.39 -2.70
CA ARG A 176 -25.33 16.30 -3.90
C ARG A 176 -26.78 15.94 -3.55
N ALA A 177 -26.99 14.95 -2.70
CA ALA A 177 -28.32 14.46 -2.33
C ALA A 177 -29.14 15.53 -1.61
N VAL A 178 -28.55 16.24 -0.65
CA VAL A 178 -29.20 17.34 0.08
C VAL A 178 -29.56 18.47 -0.89
N MET A 179 -28.63 18.90 -1.75
CA MET A 179 -28.89 19.95 -2.73
C MET A 179 -30.02 19.56 -3.70
N LEU A 180 -29.98 18.34 -4.26
CA LEU A 180 -31.03 17.83 -5.15
C LEU A 180 -32.38 17.74 -4.44
N ARG A 181 -32.40 17.28 -3.19
CA ARG A 181 -33.62 17.20 -2.38
C ARG A 181 -34.21 18.58 -2.13
N ILE A 182 -33.39 19.57 -1.79
CA ILE A 182 -33.83 20.96 -1.64
C ILE A 182 -34.42 21.48 -2.95
N TYR A 183 -33.73 21.26 -4.07
CA TYR A 183 -34.22 21.70 -5.39
C TYR A 183 -35.57 21.06 -5.76
N TYR A 184 -35.71 19.77 -5.52
CA TYR A 184 -36.97 19.04 -5.70
C TYR A 184 -38.11 19.64 -4.85
N LEU A 185 -37.84 19.95 -3.58
CA LEU A 185 -38.85 20.56 -2.70
C LEU A 185 -39.25 21.97 -3.16
N ILE A 186 -38.29 22.75 -3.67
CA ILE A 186 -38.55 24.07 -4.27
C ILE A 186 -39.48 23.93 -5.49
N ALA A 187 -39.18 23.02 -6.41
CA ALA A 187 -40.01 22.78 -7.59
C ALA A 187 -41.44 22.37 -7.18
N LYS A 188 -41.56 21.46 -6.21
CA LYS A 188 -42.86 21.00 -5.70
C LYS A 188 -43.68 22.12 -5.04
N ALA A 189 -43.04 22.97 -4.23
CA ALA A 189 -43.68 24.12 -3.59
C ALA A 189 -44.09 25.20 -4.60
N LYS A 190 -43.38 25.34 -5.71
CA LYS A 190 -43.78 26.21 -6.81
C LYS A 190 -45.03 25.71 -7.52
N GLY A 191 -45.07 24.41 -7.85
CA GLY A 191 -46.20 23.78 -8.53
C GLY A 191 -47.47 23.69 -7.65
N ASN A 192 -47.30 23.60 -6.33
CA ASN A 192 -48.40 23.62 -5.36
C ASN A 192 -48.10 24.57 -4.19
N ARG A 193 -48.69 25.77 -4.25
CA ARG A 193 -48.49 26.84 -3.24
C ARG A 193 -49.00 26.51 -1.84
N GLN A 194 -49.84 25.47 -1.68
CA GLN A 194 -50.24 25.02 -0.35
C GLN A 194 -49.11 24.27 0.36
N LEU A 195 -48.09 23.82 -0.38
CA LEU A 195 -46.92 23.16 0.18
C LEU A 195 -45.88 24.19 0.62
N LYS A 196 -45.70 24.30 1.93
CA LYS A 196 -44.66 25.15 2.52
C LYS A 196 -43.28 24.52 2.31
N LEU A 197 -42.33 25.33 1.88
CA LEU A 197 -40.93 24.90 1.69
C LEU A 197 -40.23 24.76 3.05
N ARG A 198 -40.19 23.55 3.60
CA ARG A 198 -39.58 23.22 4.90
C ARG A 198 -38.38 22.29 4.77
N TRP A 199 -37.45 22.63 3.88
CA TRP A 199 -36.32 21.75 3.57
C TRP A 199 -35.46 21.41 4.80
N HIS A 200 -35.30 22.34 5.74
CA HIS A 200 -34.54 22.15 6.98
C HIS A 200 -35.21 21.21 8.00
N LYS A 201 -36.50 20.88 7.80
CA LYS A 201 -37.26 19.92 8.61
C LYS A 201 -37.64 18.67 7.83
N ASP A 202 -37.20 18.56 6.58
CA ASP A 202 -37.46 17.39 5.75
C ASP A 202 -36.68 16.20 6.32
N SER A 203 -37.39 15.10 6.58
CA SER A 203 -36.79 13.91 7.20
C SER A 203 -35.67 13.31 6.35
N VAL A 204 -35.79 13.39 5.02
CA VAL A 204 -34.73 12.89 4.12
C VAL A 204 -33.49 13.75 4.25
N VAL A 205 -33.61 15.08 4.23
CA VAL A 205 -32.48 15.98 4.47
C VAL A 205 -31.84 15.70 5.83
N LEU A 206 -32.63 15.68 6.91
CA LEU A 206 -32.12 15.45 8.26
C LEU A 206 -31.43 14.10 8.41
N ASN A 207 -31.96 13.03 7.79
CA ASN A 207 -31.31 11.72 7.79
C ASN A 207 -29.93 11.77 7.15
N HIS A 208 -29.77 12.45 6.01
CA HIS A 208 -28.46 12.60 5.38
C HIS A 208 -27.51 13.42 6.25
N LEU A 209 -27.98 14.52 6.86
CA LEU A 209 -27.14 15.33 7.76
C LEU A 209 -26.70 14.55 9.00
N ASN A 210 -27.59 13.74 9.60
CA ASN A 210 -27.27 12.91 10.75
C ASN A 210 -26.19 11.84 10.47
N MET A 211 -25.96 11.47 9.21
CA MET A 211 -24.89 10.52 8.85
C MET A 211 -23.49 11.14 8.94
N ILE A 212 -23.37 12.47 8.86
CA ILE A 212 -22.08 13.16 8.73
C ILE A 212 -21.85 14.21 9.81
N PHE A 213 -22.91 14.74 10.39
CA PHE A 213 -22.83 15.76 11.43
C PHE A 213 -22.73 15.10 12.79
N ASN A 214 -21.85 15.63 13.61
CA ASN A 214 -21.85 15.32 15.04
C ASN A 214 -22.99 16.07 15.75
N GLN A 215 -23.22 15.72 17.02
CA GLN A 215 -24.31 16.30 17.79
C GLN A 215 -24.20 17.83 17.94
N SER A 216 -23.00 18.38 18.09
CA SER A 216 -22.81 19.83 18.17
C SER A 216 -23.13 20.54 16.85
N GLU A 217 -22.77 19.95 15.71
CA GLU A 217 -23.05 20.50 14.38
C GLU A 217 -24.56 20.49 14.09
N LEU A 218 -25.26 19.43 14.51
CA LEU A 218 -26.72 19.36 14.41
C LEU A 218 -27.41 20.42 15.28
N GLN A 219 -26.98 20.57 16.53
CA GLN A 219 -27.53 21.60 17.43
C GLN A 219 -27.30 23.01 16.88
N GLU A 220 -26.14 23.27 16.28
CA GLU A 220 -25.86 24.56 15.66
C GLU A 220 -26.72 24.76 14.41
N PHE A 221 -26.84 23.75 13.55
CA PHE A 221 -27.73 23.77 12.40
C PHE A 221 -29.18 24.11 12.78
N GLU A 222 -29.68 23.59 13.90
CA GLU A 222 -31.03 23.89 14.39
C GLU A 222 -31.20 25.36 14.76
N LYS A 223 -30.21 25.95 15.45
CA LYS A 223 -30.23 27.34 15.95
C LYS A 223 -30.16 28.38 14.83
N ILE A 224 -29.36 28.11 13.79
CA ILE A 224 -29.11 29.05 12.69
C ILE A 224 -30.43 29.47 12.02
N GLN A 225 -30.72 30.76 11.96
CA GLN A 225 -31.93 31.26 11.27
C GLN A 225 -31.64 31.62 9.81
N ILE A 226 -30.45 32.14 9.52
CA ILE A 226 -30.06 32.64 8.19
C ILE A 226 -28.78 31.92 7.78
N GLY A 227 -28.65 31.52 6.52
CA GLY A 227 -27.46 30.83 6.03
C GLY A 227 -27.41 29.34 6.37
N LYS A 228 -28.57 28.69 6.61
CA LYS A 228 -28.62 27.25 6.97
C LYS A 228 -27.99 26.36 5.90
N PHE A 229 -28.16 26.66 4.60
CA PHE A 229 -27.56 25.84 3.54
C PHE A 229 -26.04 26.09 3.46
N ARG A 230 -25.62 27.35 3.55
CA ARG A 230 -24.19 27.70 3.66
C ARG A 230 -23.52 27.00 4.84
N TYR A 231 -24.18 26.91 5.98
CA TYR A 231 -23.66 26.16 7.12
C TYR A 231 -23.41 24.69 6.76
N VAL A 232 -24.38 24.05 6.10
CA VAL A 232 -24.23 22.66 5.65
C VAL A 232 -23.05 22.51 4.69
N GLU A 233 -22.93 23.41 3.72
CA GLU A 233 -21.82 23.44 2.77
C GLU A 233 -20.46 23.59 3.48
N ASN A 234 -20.35 24.52 4.43
CA ASN A 234 -19.10 24.76 5.15
C ASN A 234 -18.67 23.56 6.02
N VAL A 235 -19.61 22.90 6.69
CA VAL A 235 -19.33 21.70 7.50
C VAL A 235 -18.83 20.57 6.61
N LEU A 236 -19.49 20.35 5.47
CA LEU A 236 -19.07 19.37 4.47
C LEU A 236 -17.69 19.70 3.88
N GLU A 237 -17.45 20.95 3.50
CA GLU A 237 -16.16 21.41 2.98
C GLU A 237 -15.04 21.16 3.98
N ALA A 238 -15.25 21.53 5.25
CA ALA A 238 -14.25 21.36 6.29
C ALA A 238 -13.91 19.88 6.51
N LYS A 239 -14.91 18.99 6.59
CA LYS A 239 -14.68 17.55 6.76
C LYS A 239 -13.99 16.93 5.53
N LEU A 240 -14.42 17.32 4.33
CA LEU A 240 -13.83 16.86 3.09
C LEU A 240 -12.35 17.28 2.99
N LYS A 241 -12.06 18.55 3.28
CA LYS A 241 -10.69 19.09 3.27
C LYS A 241 -9.77 18.32 4.20
N VAL A 242 -10.18 18.08 5.45
CA VAL A 242 -9.39 17.29 6.42
C VAL A 242 -9.08 15.90 5.87
N ARG A 243 -10.08 15.20 5.31
CA ARG A 243 -9.86 13.85 4.76
C ARG A 243 -8.95 13.84 3.54
N ILE A 244 -9.06 14.85 2.67
CA ILE A 244 -8.18 14.99 1.50
C ILE A 244 -6.76 15.28 1.97
N GLU A 245 -6.54 16.21 2.90
CA GLU A 245 -5.23 16.51 3.48
C GLU A 245 -4.58 15.27 4.12
N GLU A 246 -5.35 14.47 4.87
CA GLU A 246 -4.90 13.19 5.41
C GLU A 246 -4.45 12.23 4.30
N GLY A 247 -5.21 12.15 3.20
CA GLY A 247 -4.90 11.34 2.03
C GLY A 247 -3.65 11.80 1.28
N LEU A 248 -3.42 13.12 1.21
CA LEU A 248 -2.27 13.77 0.57
C LEU A 248 -1.00 13.73 1.41
N SER A 249 -1.12 13.57 2.74
CA SER A 249 0.02 13.62 3.66
C SER A 249 1.10 12.55 3.40
N GLY A 250 0.80 11.51 2.62
CA GLY A 250 1.70 10.39 2.35
C GLY A 250 2.00 9.53 3.58
N ARG A 251 1.54 9.92 4.79
CA ARG A 251 1.92 9.29 6.06
C ARG A 251 1.62 7.79 6.07
N LYS A 252 0.41 7.41 5.64
CA LYS A 252 0.02 5.99 5.54
C LYS A 252 0.89 5.21 4.55
N ALA A 253 1.28 5.83 3.43
CA ALA A 253 2.15 5.20 2.44
C ALA A 253 3.58 5.04 2.99
N SER A 254 4.12 6.07 3.64
CA SER A 254 5.43 6.02 4.30
C SER A 254 5.47 4.98 5.43
N GLU A 255 4.44 4.90 6.27
CA GLU A 255 4.30 3.89 7.32
C GLU A 255 4.28 2.47 6.73
N ALA A 256 3.50 2.24 5.66
CA ALA A 256 3.46 0.95 4.98
C ALA A 256 4.82 0.55 4.38
N MET A 257 5.53 1.50 3.76
CA MET A 257 6.89 1.27 3.23
C MET A 257 7.89 0.92 4.34
N LEU A 258 7.84 1.61 5.48
CA LEU A 258 8.71 1.31 6.62
C LEU A 258 8.40 -0.06 7.23
N GLN A 259 7.12 -0.41 7.38
CA GLN A 259 6.72 -1.73 7.86
C GLN A 259 7.20 -2.85 6.93
N GLN A 260 7.07 -2.66 5.62
CA GLN A 260 7.57 -3.62 4.64
C GLN A 260 9.09 -3.77 4.69
N ALA A 261 9.83 -2.65 4.80
CA ALA A 261 11.28 -2.68 4.94
C ALA A 261 11.72 -3.45 6.19
N LEU A 262 11.04 -3.24 7.32
CA LEU A 262 11.29 -3.97 8.56
C LEU A 262 11.00 -5.47 8.42
N GLN A 263 9.90 -5.86 7.77
CA GLN A 263 9.58 -7.27 7.51
C GLN A 263 10.66 -7.94 6.65
N ASN A 264 11.15 -7.24 5.63
CA ASN A 264 12.21 -7.74 4.77
C ASN A 264 13.53 -7.92 5.54
N GLN A 265 13.87 -6.98 6.43
CA GLN A 265 15.03 -7.09 7.31
C GLN A 265 14.91 -8.29 8.27
N LEU A 266 13.74 -8.50 8.89
CA LEU A 266 13.50 -9.64 9.77
C LEU A 266 13.60 -10.98 9.03
N MET A 267 13.21 -11.05 7.75
CA MET A 267 13.43 -12.25 6.94
C MET A 267 14.93 -12.50 6.71
N LEU A 268 15.72 -11.47 6.42
CA LEU A 268 17.16 -11.59 6.26
C LEU A 268 17.83 -12.11 7.54
N ASP A 269 17.45 -11.57 8.70
CA ASP A 269 18.00 -11.98 10.00
C ASP A 269 17.64 -13.42 10.37
N LYS A 270 16.48 -13.92 9.95
CA LYS A 270 16.09 -15.33 10.13
C LYS A 270 16.90 -16.25 9.22
N LEU A 271 17.23 -15.80 8.02
CA LEU A 271 17.98 -16.57 7.04
C LEU A 271 19.49 -16.57 7.32
N SER A 272 20.03 -15.61 8.07
CA SER A 272 21.44 -15.58 8.47
C SER A 272 21.74 -16.42 9.71
N LYS A 273 20.70 -16.80 10.47
CA LYS A 273 20.81 -17.61 11.70
C LYS A 273 20.59 -19.11 11.51
N ASN A 274 20.17 -19.54 10.31
CA ASN A 274 20.02 -20.94 9.90
C ASN A 274 21.08 -21.28 8.86
#